data_AF-A0A1V3IPH9-F1
#
_entry.id   AF-A0A1V3IPH9-F1
#
_cell.length_a   1.000
_cell.length_b   1.000
_cell.length_c   1.000
_cell.angle_alpha   90.00
_cell.angle_beta   90.00
_cell.angle_gamma   90.00
#
_symmetry.space_group_name_H-M   'P 1'
#
loop_
_entity.id
_entity.type
_entity.pdbx_description
1 polymer ?
#
loop_
_entity_poly.entity_id
_entity_poly.type
_entity_poly.pdbx_seq_one_letter_code
_entity_poly.pdbx_strand_id
1 'polypeptide(L)'
;MNKYEYILLDDFDRDVSAEEIQEEIEGKAWCSFEADRLDLRFAVEEILKENHLEWGVCEEDDGVCLAVKEEGSENFEVYWVYPYYRFYANSHFMFDKNDIEALKESAV
;
A
#
# COMPACT_ATOMS: atom_id res chain seq x y z
N MET A 1 8.45 2.33 -16.56
CA MET A 1 7.39 2.11 -15.58
C MET A 1 6.20 1.51 -16.30
N ASN A 2 5.57 0.53 -15.68
CA ASN A 2 4.32 -0.04 -16.16
C ASN A 2 3.18 0.87 -15.74
N LYS A 3 2.11 0.87 -16.51
CA LYS A 3 0.98 1.77 -16.31
C LYS A 3 -0.25 0.97 -15.93
N TYR A 4 -0.89 1.44 -14.88
CA TYR A 4 -2.07 0.85 -14.29
C TYR A 4 -3.17 1.90 -14.17
N GLU A 5 -4.38 1.41 -14.05
CA GLU A 5 -5.58 2.19 -13.81
C GLU A 5 -6.26 1.61 -12.58
N TYR A 6 -6.74 2.46 -11.67
CA TYR A 6 -7.44 2.00 -10.46
C TYR A 6 -8.68 2.83 -10.12
N ILE A 7 -9.61 2.23 -9.38
CA ILE A 7 -10.75 2.88 -8.75
C ILE A 7 -10.77 2.49 -7.28
N LEU A 8 -10.91 3.48 -6.40
CA LEU A 8 -11.28 3.26 -5.00
C LEU A 8 -12.77 2.92 -4.92
N LEU A 9 -13.07 1.74 -4.40
CA LEU A 9 -14.43 1.26 -4.22
C LEU A 9 -14.87 1.55 -2.79
N ASP A 10 -16.04 2.15 -2.62
CA ASP A 10 -16.52 2.59 -1.31
C ASP A 10 -17.04 1.40 -0.49
N ASP A 11 -16.44 1.19 0.69
CA ASP A 11 -16.88 0.33 1.80
C ASP A 11 -17.47 -1.05 1.41
N PHE A 12 -16.72 -1.83 0.62
CA PHE A 12 -17.09 -3.21 0.32
C PHE A 12 -16.54 -4.21 1.33
N ASP A 13 -17.46 -4.95 1.94
CA ASP A 13 -17.14 -6.19 2.65
C ASP A 13 -16.65 -7.27 1.67
N ARG A 14 -15.94 -8.27 2.20
CA ARG A 14 -15.39 -9.38 1.40
C ARG A 14 -16.44 -10.27 0.73
N ASP A 15 -17.70 -10.17 1.16
CA ASP A 15 -18.83 -10.95 0.65
C ASP A 15 -19.63 -10.23 -0.46
N VAL A 16 -19.12 -9.10 -0.97
CA VAL A 16 -19.75 -8.35 -2.06
C VAL A 16 -19.95 -9.23 -3.31
N SER A 17 -21.09 -9.06 -3.98
CA SER A 17 -21.37 -9.70 -5.26
C SER A 17 -20.64 -9.04 -6.45
N ALA A 18 -20.48 -9.80 -7.53
CA ALA A 18 -19.90 -9.25 -8.75
C ALA A 18 -20.79 -8.17 -9.39
N GLU A 19 -22.12 -8.28 -9.24
CA GLU A 19 -23.06 -7.28 -9.72
C GLU A 19 -22.89 -5.94 -9.00
N GLU A 20 -22.76 -5.95 -7.67
CA GLU A 20 -22.56 -4.72 -6.88
C GLU A 20 -21.24 -4.01 -7.22
N ILE A 21 -20.17 -4.77 -7.42
CA ILE A 21 -18.89 -4.21 -7.90
C ILE A 21 -19.06 -3.56 -9.27
N GLN A 22 -19.78 -4.21 -10.18
CA GLN A 22 -19.99 -3.70 -11.52
C GLN A 22 -20.80 -2.41 -11.52
N GLU A 23 -21.87 -2.34 -10.72
CA GLU A 23 -22.70 -1.14 -10.56
C GLU A 23 -21.88 0.03 -10.00
N GLU A 24 -20.98 -0.23 -9.03
CA GLU A 24 -20.14 0.82 -8.45
C GLU A 24 -19.10 1.37 -9.43
N ILE A 25 -18.50 0.50 -10.25
CA ILE A 25 -17.51 0.90 -11.24
C ILE A 25 -18.17 1.67 -12.40
N GLU A 26 -19.44 1.39 -12.68
CA GLU A 26 -20.15 2.00 -13.79
C GLU A 26 -20.26 3.53 -13.63
N GLY A 27 -19.59 4.27 -14.52
CA GLY A 27 -19.57 5.73 -14.51
C GLY A 27 -18.48 6.35 -13.64
N LYS A 28 -17.69 5.57 -12.89
CA LYS A 28 -16.49 6.08 -12.21
C LYS A 28 -15.33 6.24 -13.19
N ALA A 29 -14.50 7.26 -12.94
CA ALA A 29 -13.29 7.50 -13.70
C ALA A 29 -12.14 6.68 -13.10
N TRP A 30 -11.37 6.03 -13.96
CA TRP A 30 -10.16 5.33 -13.57
C TRP A 30 -9.02 6.34 -13.33
N CYS A 31 -8.32 6.19 -12.20
CA CYS A 31 -7.13 6.95 -11.88
C CYS A 31 -5.91 6.27 -12.47
N SER A 32 -5.04 7.02 -13.15
CA SER A 32 -3.77 6.48 -13.67
C SER A 32 -2.73 6.33 -12.56
N PHE A 33 -1.97 5.24 -12.63
CA PHE A 33 -0.86 4.95 -11.72
C PHE A 33 0.32 4.36 -12.49
N GLU A 34 1.54 4.68 -12.07
CA GLU A 34 2.74 4.11 -12.66
C GLU A 34 3.54 3.34 -11.61
N ALA A 35 3.88 2.08 -11.89
CA ALA A 35 4.67 1.24 -10.98
C ALA A 35 5.86 0.61 -11.69
N ASP A 36 6.92 0.30 -10.95
CA ASP A 36 8.09 -0.37 -11.52
C ASP A 36 7.89 -1.88 -11.70
N ARG A 37 6.97 -2.47 -10.93
CA ARG A 37 6.66 -3.90 -10.97
C ARG A 37 5.58 -4.21 -11.99
N LEU A 38 5.63 -5.43 -12.55
CA LEU A 38 4.71 -5.90 -13.60
C LEU A 38 3.41 -6.51 -13.04
N ASP A 39 3.43 -6.98 -11.81
CA ASP A 39 2.30 -7.70 -11.20
C ASP A 39 1.31 -6.72 -10.57
N LEU A 40 0.02 -6.86 -10.93
CA LEU A 40 -1.08 -6.04 -10.39
C LEU A 40 -1.10 -6.06 -8.86
N ARG A 41 -0.80 -7.19 -8.22
CA ARG A 41 -0.74 -7.27 -6.75
C ARG A 41 0.25 -6.26 -6.17
N PHE A 42 1.43 -6.13 -6.79
CA PHE A 42 2.41 -5.17 -6.29
C PHE A 42 2.03 -3.73 -6.62
N ALA A 43 1.39 -3.49 -7.77
CA ALA A 43 0.86 -2.18 -8.10
C ALA A 43 -0.18 -1.73 -7.06
N VAL A 44 -1.08 -2.63 -6.62
CA VAL A 44 -2.08 -2.38 -5.57
C VAL A 44 -1.42 -2.00 -4.24
N GLU A 45 -0.34 -2.70 -3.84
CA GLU A 45 0.41 -2.36 -2.62
C GLU A 45 1.04 -0.96 -2.71
N GLU A 46 1.60 -0.60 -3.86
CA GLU A 46 2.20 0.72 -4.10
C GLU A 46 1.14 1.83 -4.15
N ILE A 47 -0.02 1.56 -4.79
CA ILE A 47 -1.19 2.46 -4.80
C ILE A 47 -1.64 2.76 -3.37
N LEU A 48 -1.82 1.73 -2.53
CA LEU A 48 -2.19 1.95 -1.12
C LEU A 48 -1.12 2.78 -0.41
N LYS A 49 0.16 2.43 -0.59
CA LYS A 49 1.25 3.15 0.06
C LYS A 49 1.26 4.64 -0.28
N GLU A 50 0.95 5.04 -1.50
CA GLU A 50 0.92 6.45 -1.90
C GLU A 50 -0.33 7.20 -1.41
N ASN A 51 -1.46 6.50 -1.26
CA ASN A 51 -2.75 7.15 -1.02
C ASN A 51 -3.36 6.91 0.38
N HIS A 52 -2.83 5.99 1.19
CA HIS A 52 -3.43 5.57 2.47
C HIS A 52 -3.80 6.74 3.40
N LEU A 53 -2.94 7.76 3.51
CA LEU A 53 -3.23 8.93 4.34
C LEU A 53 -4.40 9.77 3.83
N GLU A 54 -4.54 9.91 2.50
CA GLU A 54 -5.67 10.63 1.89
C GLU A 54 -6.98 9.86 2.07
N TRP A 55 -6.91 8.53 1.99
CA TRP A 55 -8.05 7.63 2.17
C TRP A 55 -8.38 7.35 3.63
N GLY A 56 -7.67 7.97 4.57
CA GLY A 56 -7.90 7.79 6.02
C GLY A 56 -7.48 6.43 6.56
N VAL A 57 -6.74 5.64 5.79
CA VAL A 57 -6.22 4.32 6.15
C VAL A 57 -4.98 4.48 7.03
N CYS A 58 -5.12 4.24 8.33
CA CYS A 58 -4.04 4.42 9.29
C CYS A 58 -3.66 3.13 10.04
N GLU A 59 -4.63 2.25 10.30
CA GLU A 59 -4.44 1.04 11.11
C GLU A 59 -4.45 -0.24 10.26
N GLU A 60 -3.86 -1.34 10.77
CA GLU A 60 -3.77 -2.62 10.04
C GLU A 60 -5.15 -3.23 9.72
N ASP A 61 -6.17 -2.84 10.47
CA ASP A 61 -7.56 -3.27 10.27
C ASP A 61 -8.33 -2.35 9.29
N ASP A 62 -7.78 -1.17 8.95
CA ASP A 62 -8.35 -0.22 8.00
C ASP A 62 -7.90 -0.58 6.58
N GLY A 63 -8.56 -1.56 5.96
CA GLY A 63 -8.33 -1.89 4.55
C GLY A 63 -9.18 -1.07 3.60
N VAL A 64 -8.80 -1.06 2.32
CA VAL A 64 -9.63 -0.54 1.23
C VAL A 64 -9.82 -1.59 0.14
N CYS A 65 -10.90 -1.43 -0.61
CA CYS A 65 -11.18 -2.23 -1.79
C CYS A 65 -10.81 -1.43 -3.06
N LEU A 66 -9.98 -2.04 -3.90
CA LEU A 66 -9.49 -1.43 -5.14
C LEU A 66 -9.82 -2.32 -6.34
N ALA A 67 -10.44 -1.75 -7.35
CA ALA A 67 -10.44 -2.33 -8.69
C ALA A 67 -9.20 -1.81 -9.45
N VAL A 68 -8.39 -2.71 -10.01
CA VAL A 68 -7.13 -2.36 -10.67
C VAL A 68 -6.97 -3.13 -11.98
N LYS A 69 -6.42 -2.47 -13.00
CA LYS A 69 -6.12 -3.06 -14.31
C LYS A 69 -4.88 -2.44 -14.92
N GLU A 70 -4.32 -3.11 -15.93
CA GLU A 70 -3.30 -2.49 -16.80
C GLU A 70 -3.93 -1.39 -17.66
N GLU A 71 -3.19 -0.32 -17.94
CA GLU A 71 -3.67 0.78 -18.79
C GLU A 71 -4.10 0.25 -20.16
N GLY A 72 -5.35 0.52 -20.53
CA GLY A 72 -5.93 0.05 -21.81
C GLY A 72 -6.45 -1.39 -21.80
N SER A 73 -6.37 -2.09 -20.67
CA SER A 73 -7.04 -3.38 -20.48
C SER A 73 -8.55 -3.19 -20.26
N GLU A 74 -9.35 -4.13 -20.79
CA GLU A 74 -10.77 -4.27 -20.45
C GLU A 74 -10.98 -5.11 -19.19
N ASN A 75 -10.06 -6.03 -18.90
CA ASN A 75 -10.11 -6.89 -17.72
C ASN A 75 -9.49 -6.14 -16.53
N PHE A 76 -10.16 -6.22 -15.38
CA PHE A 76 -9.68 -5.71 -14.10
C PHE A 76 -9.79 -6.79 -13.03
N GLU A 77 -9.04 -6.60 -11.96
CA GLU A 77 -9.05 -7.44 -10.77
C GLU A 77 -9.42 -6.58 -9.55
N VAL A 78 -10.07 -7.20 -8.56
CA VAL A 78 -10.49 -6.52 -7.32
C VAL A 78 -9.67 -7.03 -6.16
N TYR A 79 -9.15 -6.11 -5.37
CA TYR A 79 -8.25 -6.37 -4.26
C TYR A 79 -8.74 -5.70 -2.98
N TRP A 80 -8.81 -6.47 -1.89
CA TRP A 80 -8.82 -5.92 -0.54
C TRP A 80 -7.39 -5.78 -0.07
N VAL A 81 -6.94 -4.55 0.11
CA VAL A 81 -5.57 -4.22 0.49
C VAL A 81 -5.56 -3.53 1.84
N TYR A 82 -4.66 -3.97 2.70
CA TYR A 82 -4.51 -3.50 4.08
C TYR A 82 -3.08 -3.00 4.27
N PRO A 83 -2.86 -1.94 5.06
CA PRO A 83 -1.52 -1.56 5.44
C PRO A 83 -0.93 -2.68 6.30
N TYR A 84 0.21 -3.22 5.88
CA TYR A 84 0.96 -4.20 6.67
C TYR A 84 2.29 -3.58 7.10
N TYR A 85 2.43 -3.27 8.39
CA TYR A 85 3.64 -2.65 8.88
C TYR A 85 4.75 -3.68 9.04
N ARG A 86 5.71 -3.70 8.11
CA ARG A 86 6.95 -4.44 8.32
C ARG A 86 7.90 -3.60 9.17
N PHE A 87 7.92 -3.83 10.47
CA PHE A 87 8.92 -3.23 11.36
C PHE A 87 10.33 -3.61 10.90
N TYR A 88 11.16 -2.60 10.66
CA TYR A 88 12.59 -2.77 10.38
C TYR A 88 13.39 -2.05 11.46
N ALA A 89 14.22 -2.79 12.19
CA ALA A 89 15.18 -2.22 13.12
C ALA A 89 16.44 -1.83 12.35
N ASN A 90 16.83 -0.55 12.43
CA ASN A 90 18.09 -0.07 11.91
C ASN A 90 18.92 0.47 13.08
N SER A 91 20.14 -0.06 13.24
CA SER A 91 21.16 0.56 14.08
C SER A 91 22.45 0.68 13.28
N HIS A 92 23.00 1.88 13.23
CA HIS A 92 24.35 2.12 12.71
C HIS A 92 25.43 1.91 13.79
N PHE A 93 25.02 1.69 15.04
CA PHE A 93 25.92 1.64 16.17
C PHE A 93 25.78 0.32 16.91
N MET A 94 26.93 -0.24 17.26
CA MET A 94 27.05 -1.36 18.16
C MET A 94 28.05 -0.93 19.22
N PHE A 95 27.65 -0.99 20.49
CA PHE A 95 28.49 -0.64 21.62
C PHE A 95 28.70 -1.88 22.47
N ASP A 96 29.92 -2.10 22.92
CA ASP A 96 30.21 -2.98 24.04
C ASP A 96 30.42 -2.19 25.35
N LYS A 97 30.65 -2.90 26.45
CA LYS A 97 30.84 -2.26 27.77
C LYS A 97 32.07 -1.35 27.82
N ASN A 98 33.09 -1.60 27.01
CA ASN A 98 34.32 -0.83 27.01
C ASN A 98 34.14 0.47 26.22
N ASP A 99 33.35 0.46 25.14
CA ASP A 99 33.04 1.67 24.36
C ASP A 99 32.36 2.74 25.23
N ILE A 100 31.49 2.30 26.15
CA ILE A 100 30.79 3.20 27.08
C ILE A 100 31.75 3.76 28.14
N GLU A 101 32.69 2.97 28.65
CA GLU A 101 33.67 3.44 29.64
C GLU A 101 34.68 4.42 29.02
N ALA A 102 35.15 4.18 27.78
CA ALA A 102 36.05 5.10 27.08
C ALA A 102 35.41 6.49 26.80
N LEU A 103 34.09 6.53 26.60
CA LEU A 103 33.34 7.79 26.45
C LEU A 103 33.21 8.56 27.76
N LYS A 104 33.24 7.88 28.92
CA LYS A 104 33.21 8.54 30.24
C LYS A 104 34.56 9.15 30.60
N GLU A 105 35.66 8.50 30.23
CA GLU A 105 37.02 8.98 30.51
C GLU A 105 37.43 10.17 29.65
N SER A 106 36.89 10.28 28.43
CA SER A 106 37.19 11.38 27.50
C SER A 106 36.37 12.66 27.74
N ALA A 107 35.40 12.62 28.66
CA ALA A 107 34.57 13.75 29.05
C ALA A 107 35.08 14.50 30.32
N VAL A 108 36.28 14.16 30.80
CA VAL A 108 36.95 14.74 31.98
C VAL A 108 38.10 15.65 31.57
#